data_AF-A0A3R9RPU1-F1
#
_entry.id   AF-A0A3R9RPU1-F1
#
_cell.length_a   1.000
_cell.length_b   1.000
_cell.length_c   1.000
_cell.angle_alpha   90.00
_cell.angle_beta   90.00
_cell.angle_gamma   90.00
#
_symmetry.space_group_name_H-M   'P 1'
#
loop_
_entity.id
_entity.type
_entity.pdbx_description
1 polymer ?
#
loop_
_entity_poly.entity_id
_entity_poly.type
_entity_poly.pdbx_seq_one_letter_code
_entity_poly.pdbx_strand_id
1 'polypeptide(L)'
;MEKITIPAAFVLGLLYGRKSKAISIQVNPRIIFLPLDPELPSKPESQDKIAEELINHGIPREIADQIIAKAGEVADALYKLELSRWMLREASRALDERRISTKIYRSIIRRYMEEFVVTEEEIETKRAEFETILRTIVRKEPAKKI
;
A
#
# COMPACT_ATOMS: atom_id res chain seq x y z
N MET A 1 53.71 -9.25 -46.02
CA MET A 1 52.32 -8.77 -46.08
C MET A 1 51.48 -9.68 -45.20
N GLU A 2 51.13 -9.24 -43.99
CA GLU A 2 50.32 -10.03 -43.06
C GLU A 2 48.87 -10.12 -43.54
N LYS A 3 48.32 -11.33 -43.58
CA LYS A 3 46.92 -11.59 -43.92
C LYS A 3 46.06 -11.25 -42.70
N ILE A 4 45.47 -10.07 -42.72
CA ILE A 4 44.48 -9.65 -41.72
C ILE A 4 43.28 -10.58 -41.85
N THR A 5 43.09 -11.45 -40.85
CA THR A 5 41.99 -12.41 -40.82
C THR A 5 40.85 -11.79 -40.03
N ILE A 6 39.89 -11.19 -40.74
CA ILE A 6 38.72 -10.59 -40.09
C ILE A 6 37.82 -11.73 -39.62
N PRO A 7 37.47 -11.81 -38.32
CA PRO A 7 36.60 -12.86 -37.82
C PRO A 7 35.24 -12.85 -38.52
N ALA A 8 34.77 -14.01 -38.96
CA ALA A 8 33.48 -14.15 -39.65
C ALA A 8 32.30 -13.55 -38.85
N ALA A 9 32.38 -13.61 -37.52
CA ALA A 9 31.42 -12.98 -36.62
C ALA A 9 31.32 -11.45 -36.80
N PHE A 10 32.44 -10.78 -37.09
CA PHE A 10 32.48 -9.34 -37.35
C PHE A 10 31.83 -8.99 -38.69
N VAL A 11 32.08 -9.79 -39.74
CA VAL A 11 31.45 -9.61 -41.05
C VAL A 11 29.95 -9.87 -40.99
N LEU A 12 29.52 -10.89 -40.25
CA LEU A 12 28.11 -11.18 -40.01
C LEU A 12 27.43 -10.07 -39.22
N GLY A 13 28.08 -9.56 -38.17
CA GLY A 13 27.58 -8.40 -37.41
C GLY A 13 27.43 -7.15 -38.27
N LEU A 14 28.40 -6.87 -39.17
CA LEU A 14 28.35 -5.75 -40.10
C LEU A 14 27.24 -5.90 -41.16
N LEU A 15 27.04 -7.13 -41.67
CA LEU A 15 26.00 -7.44 -42.66
C LEU A 15 24.60 -7.37 -42.05
N TYR A 16 24.42 -7.88 -40.83
CA TYR A 16 23.15 -7.80 -40.11
C TYR A 16 22.83 -6.36 -39.66
N GLY A 17 23.82 -5.64 -39.14
CA GLY A 17 23.67 -4.25 -38.71
C GLY A 17 23.31 -3.29 -39.84
N ARG A 18 23.72 -3.58 -41.08
CA ARG A 18 23.38 -2.78 -42.28
C ARG A 18 21.93 -2.93 -42.74
N LYS A 19 21.22 -4.00 -42.38
CA LYS A 19 19.83 -4.25 -42.80
C LYS A 19 18.79 -4.04 -41.69
N SER A 20 19.21 -3.93 -40.44
CA SER A 20 18.31 -3.58 -39.34
C SER A 20 18.04 -2.08 -39.34
N LYS A 21 17.04 -1.63 -40.10
CA LYS A 21 16.42 -0.34 -39.82
C LYS A 21 15.82 -0.44 -38.41
N ALA A 22 16.27 0.40 -37.49
CA ALA A 22 15.64 0.52 -36.18
C ALA A 22 14.19 0.95 -36.39
N ILE A 23 13.25 0.02 -36.21
CA ILE A 23 11.82 0.32 -36.28
C ILE A 23 11.47 0.92 -34.92
N SER A 24 11.41 2.25 -34.85
CA SER A 24 10.86 2.94 -33.69
C SER A 24 9.33 2.75 -33.72
N ILE A 25 8.84 1.76 -32.99
CA ILE A 25 7.41 1.60 -32.77
C ILE A 25 7.03 2.57 -31.66
N GLN A 26 6.20 3.57 -31.99
CA GLN A 26 5.64 4.48 -31.02
C GLN A 26 4.62 3.70 -30.17
N VAL A 27 5.08 3.14 -29.06
CA VAL A 27 4.20 2.53 -28.05
C VAL A 27 3.55 3.64 -27.25
N ASN A 28 2.25 3.85 -27.45
CA ASN A 28 1.48 4.72 -26.58
C ASN A 28 1.66 4.24 -25.13
N PRO A 29 2.03 5.12 -24.18
CA PRO A 29 2.08 4.75 -22.78
C PRO A 29 0.67 4.30 -22.39
N ARG A 30 0.50 3.01 -22.11
CA ARG A 30 -0.72 2.49 -21.49
C ARG A 30 -0.70 2.95 -20.04
N ILE A 31 -1.13 4.18 -19.79
CA ILE A 31 -1.45 4.65 -18.44
C ILE A 31 -2.69 3.86 -18.03
N ILE A 32 -2.49 2.79 -17.27
CA ILE A 32 -3.58 2.00 -16.70
C ILE A 32 -4.05 2.77 -15.47
N PHE A 33 -5.20 3.43 -15.61
CA PHE A 33 -5.89 4.03 -14.48
C PHE A 33 -6.62 2.92 -13.73
N LEU A 34 -6.24 2.71 -12.47
CA LEU A 34 -6.95 1.85 -11.52
C LEU A 34 -7.78 2.81 -10.66
N PRO A 35 -9.05 3.08 -11.02
CA PRO A 35 -9.86 4.05 -10.29
C PRO A 35 -10.10 3.54 -8.87
N LEU A 36 -9.67 4.30 -7.85
CA LEU A 36 -9.93 3.98 -6.45
C LEU A 36 -11.43 3.72 -6.23
N ASP A 37 -11.76 2.68 -5.47
CA ASP A 37 -13.14 2.35 -5.12
C ASP A 37 -13.81 3.54 -4.43
N PRO A 38 -15.00 3.99 -4.86
CA PRO A 38 -15.80 4.92 -4.07
C PRO A 38 -16.27 4.34 -2.73
N GLU A 39 -16.22 3.00 -2.55
CA GLU A 39 -16.59 2.33 -1.29
C GLU A 39 -15.42 2.14 -0.31
N LEU A 40 -14.20 2.61 -0.63
CA LEU A 40 -13.11 2.66 0.34
C LEU A 40 -13.55 3.53 1.54
N PRO A 41 -13.37 3.08 2.79
CA PRO A 41 -13.82 3.85 3.94
C PRO A 41 -13.13 5.21 3.92
N SER A 42 -13.94 6.26 3.86
CA SER A 42 -13.46 7.63 4.01
C SER A 42 -12.83 7.77 5.40
N LYS A 43 -11.72 8.51 5.47
CA LYS A 43 -11.07 8.83 6.74
C LYS A 43 -12.11 9.43 7.69
N PRO A 44 -12.24 8.94 8.94
CA PRO A 44 -13.35 9.34 9.81
C PRO A 44 -13.35 10.86 10.06
N GLU A 45 -14.48 11.52 9.75
CA GLU A 45 -14.61 12.98 9.67
C GLU A 45 -14.83 13.70 11.02
N SER A 46 -14.73 13.04 12.18
CA SER A 46 -15.05 13.71 13.45
C SER A 46 -14.30 13.17 14.67
N GLN A 47 -12.98 13.32 14.68
CA GLN A 47 -12.16 13.06 15.87
C GLN A 47 -12.55 13.96 17.06
N ASP A 48 -13.00 15.20 16.79
CA ASP A 48 -13.38 16.17 17.82
C ASP A 48 -14.64 15.75 18.60
N LYS A 49 -15.62 15.13 17.95
CA LYS A 49 -16.84 14.64 18.63
C LYS A 49 -16.53 13.50 19.60
N ILE A 50 -15.62 12.62 19.21
CA ILE A 50 -15.16 11.51 20.04
C ILE A 50 -14.41 12.05 21.26
N ALA A 51 -13.60 13.11 21.09
CA ALA A 51 -12.92 13.77 22.20
C ALA A 51 -13.91 14.34 23.23
N GLU A 52 -14.93 15.05 22.76
CA GLU A 52 -15.97 15.61 23.62
C GLU A 52 -16.75 14.52 24.36
N GLU A 53 -17.09 13.41 23.70
CA GLU A 53 -17.75 12.27 24.34
C GLU A 53 -16.87 11.61 25.42
N LEU A 54 -15.58 11.38 25.14
CA LEU A 54 -14.64 10.81 26.11
C LEU A 54 -14.49 11.71 27.34
N ILE A 55 -14.39 13.03 27.14
CA ILE A 55 -14.33 14.02 28.23
C ILE A 55 -15.62 14.01 29.05
N ASN A 56 -16.79 13.95 28.39
CA ASN A 56 -18.08 13.86 29.05
C ASN A 56 -18.24 12.58 29.89
N HIS A 57 -17.54 11.50 29.52
CA HIS A 57 -17.47 10.26 30.28
C HIS A 57 -16.45 10.29 31.44
N GLY A 58 -15.83 11.44 31.72
CA GLY A 58 -14.91 11.62 32.84
C GLY A 58 -13.47 11.21 32.55
N ILE A 59 -13.12 10.96 31.28
CA ILE A 59 -11.75 10.68 30.87
C ILE A 59 -10.99 12.01 30.80
N PRO A 60 -9.83 12.15 31.48
CA PRO A 60 -8.99 13.33 31.37
C PRO A 60 -8.64 13.63 29.91
N ARG A 61 -8.67 14.91 29.52
CA ARG A 61 -8.42 15.34 28.13
C ARG A 61 -7.12 14.79 27.56
N GLU A 62 -6.05 14.77 28.36
CA GLU A 62 -4.75 14.22 27.99
C GLU A 62 -4.81 12.74 27.61
N ILE A 63 -5.68 11.97 28.28
CA ILE A 63 -5.90 10.55 28.01
C ILE A 63 -6.81 10.37 26.79
N ALA A 64 -7.85 11.20 26.66
CA ALA A 64 -8.73 11.20 25.49
C ALA A 64 -7.95 11.50 24.20
N ASP A 65 -7.05 12.48 24.23
CA ASP A 65 -6.18 12.84 23.11
C ASP A 65 -5.25 11.68 22.73
N GLN A 66 -4.69 10.95 23.70
CA GLN A 66 -3.87 9.76 23.46
C GLN A 66 -4.68 8.61 22.84
N ILE A 67 -5.90 8.39 23.31
CA ILE A 67 -6.81 7.37 22.75
C ILE A 67 -7.12 7.70 21.29
N ILE A 68 -7.46 8.96 20.99
CA ILE A 68 -7.80 9.39 19.63
C ILE A 68 -6.61 9.27 18.70
N ALA A 69 -5.43 9.71 19.13
CA ALA A 69 -4.22 9.60 18.34
C ALA A 69 -3.92 8.13 17.96
N LYS A 70 -3.96 7.23 18.94
CA LYS A 70 -3.71 5.79 18.70
C LYS A 70 -4.82 5.12 17.90
N ALA A 71 -6.08 5.47 18.13
CA ALA A 71 -7.19 4.99 17.31
C ALA A 71 -7.04 5.47 15.86
N GLY A 72 -6.57 6.70 15.64
CA GLY A 72 -6.24 7.24 14.33
C GLY A 72 -5.12 6.46 13.63
N GLU A 73 -4.05 6.12 14.35
CA GLU A 73 -2.95 5.28 13.82
C GLU A 73 -3.43 3.89 13.37
N VAL A 74 -4.32 3.27 14.16
CA VAL A 74 -4.93 1.97 13.83
C VAL A 74 -5.86 2.09 12.63
N ALA A 75 -6.69 3.14 12.59
CA ALA A 75 -7.60 3.40 11.48
C ALA A 75 -6.86 3.65 10.16
N ASP A 76 -5.78 4.45 10.19
CA ASP A 76 -4.93 4.70 9.02
C ASP A 76 -4.25 3.41 8.52
N ALA A 77 -3.83 2.53 9.44
CA ALA A 77 -3.27 1.23 9.07
C ALA A 77 -4.33 0.29 8.46
N LEU A 78 -5.53 0.23 9.04
CA LEU A 78 -6.66 -0.53 8.49
C LEU A 78 -7.04 -0.05 7.08
N TYR A 79 -7.07 1.27 6.88
CA TYR A 79 -7.34 1.86 5.56
C TYR A 79 -6.29 1.40 4.52
N LYS A 80 -5.00 1.43 4.87
CA LYS A 80 -3.93 0.93 3.98
C LYS A 80 -4.08 -0.56 3.67
N LEU A 81 -4.48 -1.37 4.65
CA LEU A 81 -4.71 -2.79 4.47
C LEU A 81 -5.85 -3.05 3.48
N GLU A 82 -6.96 -2.32 3.62
CA GLU A 82 -8.11 -2.41 2.71
C GLU A 82 -7.77 -1.94 1.31
N LEU A 83 -7.03 -0.84 1.17
CA LEU A 83 -6.53 -0.36 -0.11
C LEU A 83 -5.67 -1.42 -0.80
N SER A 84 -4.79 -2.09 -0.05
CA SER A 84 -3.95 -3.17 -0.57
C SER A 84 -4.80 -4.35 -1.04
N ARG A 85 -5.80 -4.77 -0.25
CA ARG A 85 -6.77 -5.81 -0.67
C ARG A 85 -7.54 -5.42 -1.92
N TRP A 86 -7.93 -4.16 -2.03
CA TRP A 86 -8.64 -3.65 -3.18
C TRP A 86 -7.75 -3.67 -4.43
N MET A 87 -6.52 -3.17 -4.34
CA MET A 87 -5.56 -3.18 -5.44
C MET A 87 -5.26 -4.61 -5.94
N LEU A 88 -5.12 -5.58 -5.03
CA LEU A 88 -4.90 -6.99 -5.40
C LEU A 88 -6.10 -7.58 -6.15
N ARG A 89 -7.33 -7.28 -5.70
CA ARG A 89 -8.57 -7.69 -6.39
C ARG A 89 -8.70 -7.04 -7.76
N GLU A 90 -8.46 -5.73 -7.83
CA GLU A 90 -8.57 -4.99 -9.08
C GLU A 90 -7.50 -5.40 -10.09
N ALA A 91 -6.27 -5.69 -9.64
CA ALA A 91 -5.22 -6.22 -10.50
C ALA A 91 -5.60 -7.56 -11.12
N SER A 92 -6.25 -8.43 -10.35
CA SER A 92 -6.74 -9.73 -10.83
C SER A 92 -7.83 -9.53 -11.89
N ARG A 93 -8.84 -8.69 -11.61
CA ARG A 93 -9.90 -8.34 -12.57
C ARG A 93 -9.32 -7.73 -13.86
N ALA A 94 -8.37 -6.80 -13.73
CA ALA A 94 -7.77 -6.14 -14.88
C ALA A 94 -6.90 -7.08 -15.73
N LEU A 95 -6.34 -8.14 -15.13
CA LEU A 95 -5.64 -9.20 -15.88
C LEU A 95 -6.63 -10.04 -16.69
N ASP A 96 -7.73 -10.47 -16.06
CA ASP A 96 -8.78 -11.28 -16.69
C ASP A 96 -9.42 -10.53 -17.87
N GLU A 97 -9.67 -9.23 -17.69
CA GLU A 97 -10.18 -8.31 -18.72
C GLU A 97 -9.11 -7.91 -19.76
N ARG A 98 -7.88 -8.41 -19.66
CA ARG A 98 -6.74 -8.10 -20.54
C ARG A 98 -6.38 -6.61 -20.61
N ARG A 99 -6.77 -5.82 -19.60
CA ARG A 99 -6.40 -4.40 -19.46
C ARG A 99 -4.93 -4.23 -19.10
N ILE A 100 -4.37 -5.18 -18.34
CA ILE A 100 -2.96 -5.18 -17.95
C ILE A 100 -2.21 -6.40 -18.49
N SER A 101 -0.89 -6.28 -18.63
CA SER A 101 -0.03 -7.42 -18.97
C SER A 101 0.26 -8.29 -17.74
N THR A 102 0.59 -9.56 -17.96
CA THR A 102 1.05 -10.48 -16.90
C THR A 102 2.27 -9.95 -16.14
N LYS A 103 3.16 -9.21 -16.80
CA LYS A 103 4.32 -8.56 -16.17
C LYS A 103 3.89 -7.46 -15.19
N ILE A 104 2.94 -6.62 -15.59
CA ILE A 104 2.39 -5.55 -14.74
C ILE A 104 1.63 -6.17 -13.56
N TYR A 105 0.80 -7.17 -13.82
CA TYR A 105 0.11 -7.92 -12.76
C TYR A 105 1.07 -8.46 -11.70
N ARG A 106 2.13 -9.18 -12.11
CA ARG A 106 3.14 -9.70 -11.16
C ARG A 106 3.80 -8.60 -10.33
N SER A 107 4.06 -7.44 -10.94
CA SER A 107 4.63 -6.29 -10.22
C SER A 107 3.67 -5.72 -9.19
N ILE A 108 2.37 -5.62 -9.51
CA ILE A 108 1.34 -5.13 -8.60
C ILE A 108 1.15 -6.13 -7.45
N ILE A 109 0.97 -7.42 -7.76
CA ILE A 109 0.80 -8.46 -6.75
C ILE A 109 1.98 -8.49 -5.79
N ARG A 110 3.22 -8.49 -6.29
CA ARG A 110 4.40 -8.49 -5.41
C ARG A 110 4.38 -7.31 -4.44
N ARG A 111 4.21 -6.10 -4.97
CA ARG A 111 4.22 -4.87 -4.17
C ARG A 111 3.12 -4.86 -3.12
N TYR A 112 1.87 -5.11 -3.51
CA TYR A 112 0.74 -5.00 -2.60
C TYR A 112 0.57 -6.20 -1.68
N MET A 113 1.13 -7.37 -2.01
CA MET A 113 1.22 -8.48 -1.05
C MET A 113 2.26 -8.20 0.04
N GLU A 114 3.43 -7.69 -0.33
CA GLU A 114 4.44 -7.27 0.65
C GLU A 114 3.87 -6.17 1.57
N GLU A 115 3.22 -5.16 1.00
CA GLU A 115 2.57 -4.08 1.74
C GLU A 115 1.41 -4.60 2.63
N PHE A 116 0.64 -5.57 2.15
CA PHE A 116 -0.44 -6.20 2.92
C PHE A 116 0.08 -6.90 4.17
N VAL A 117 1.12 -7.74 4.05
CA VAL A 117 1.69 -8.48 5.18
C VAL A 117 2.29 -7.53 6.21
N VAL A 118 3.09 -6.55 5.76
CA VAL A 118 3.70 -5.56 6.66
C VAL A 118 2.62 -4.76 7.39
N THR A 119 1.56 -4.35 6.69
CA THR A 119 0.47 -3.57 7.32
C THR A 119 -0.32 -4.42 8.31
N GLU A 120 -0.50 -5.71 8.06
CA GLU A 120 -1.17 -6.64 8.99
C GLU A 120 -0.39 -6.76 10.31
N GLU A 121 0.93 -6.95 10.24
CA GLU A 121 1.82 -6.99 11.41
C GLU A 121 1.83 -5.65 12.17
N GLU A 122 1.83 -4.52 11.45
CA GLU A 122 1.72 -3.19 12.06
C GLU A 122 0.39 -3.01 12.81
N ILE A 123 -0.73 -3.50 12.26
CA ILE A 123 -2.05 -3.40 12.90
C ILE A 123 -2.07 -4.21 14.19
N GLU A 124 -1.55 -5.44 14.18
CA GLU A 124 -1.49 -6.26 15.39
C GLU A 124 -0.68 -5.59 16.50
N THR A 125 0.47 -5.03 16.13
CA THR A 125 1.36 -4.31 17.07
C THR A 125 0.65 -3.08 17.64
N LYS A 126 0.10 -2.21 16.77
CA LYS A 126 -0.62 -0.99 17.17
C LYS A 126 -1.86 -1.32 18.02
N ARG A 127 -2.56 -2.40 17.72
CA ARG A 127 -3.70 -2.88 18.52
C ARG A 127 -3.27 -3.33 19.91
N ALA A 128 -2.17 -4.09 20.02
CA ALA A 128 -1.63 -4.52 21.31
C ALA A 128 -1.19 -3.33 22.18
N GLU A 129 -0.54 -2.33 21.57
CA GLU A 129 -0.20 -1.07 22.25
C GLU A 129 -1.45 -0.34 22.75
N PHE A 130 -2.46 -0.22 21.88
CA PHE A 130 -3.71 0.45 22.21
C PHE A 130 -4.45 -0.25 23.37
N GLU A 131 -4.54 -1.58 23.36
CA GLU A 131 -5.12 -2.35 24.47
C GLU A 131 -4.34 -2.16 25.78
N THR A 132 -3.01 -2.03 25.71
CA THR A 132 -2.17 -1.77 26.88
C THR A 132 -2.44 -0.40 27.48
N ILE A 133 -2.63 0.61 26.64
CA ILE A 133 -3.01 1.98 27.06
C ILE A 133 -4.39 1.94 27.73
N LEU A 134 -5.39 1.31 27.10
CA LEU A 134 -6.73 1.17 27.68
C LEU A 134 -6.71 0.48 29.05
N ARG A 135 -5.95 -0.61 29.20
CA ARG A 135 -5.81 -1.31 30.50
C ARG A 135 -5.14 -0.45 31.56
N THR A 136 -4.19 0.40 31.18
CA THR A 136 -3.51 1.31 32.10
C THR A 136 -4.46 2.39 32.61
N ILE A 137 -5.37 2.86 31.75
CA ILE A 137 -6.39 3.85 32.09
C ILE A 137 -7.41 3.25 33.07
N VAL A 138 -7.92 2.05 32.79
CA VAL A 138 -8.85 1.33 33.67
C VAL A 138 -8.24 1.04 35.05
N ARG A 139 -6.93 0.77 35.13
CA ARG A 139 -6.23 0.56 36.41
C ARG A 139 -5.94 1.85 37.18
N LYS A 140 -5.93 3.01 36.51
CA LYS A 140 -5.69 4.32 37.12
C LYS A 140 -6.96 4.98 37.68
N GLU A 141 -8.14 4.38 37.50
CA GLU A 141 -9.31 4.70 38.32
C GLU A 141 -9.16 3.99 39.69
N PRO A 142 -8.70 4.66 40.77
CA PRO A 142 -8.86 4.08 42.08
C PRO A 142 -10.37 3.99 42.37
N ALA A 143 -10.76 2.84 42.91
CA ALA A 143 -12.06 2.61 43.53
C ALA A 143 -12.59 3.90 44.17
N LYS A 144 -13.72 4.41 43.66
CA LYS A 144 -14.56 5.35 44.40
C LYS A 144 -14.78 4.73 45.77
N LYS A 145 -14.18 5.36 46.80
CA LYS A 145 -14.41 5.04 48.20
C LYS A 145 -15.93 5.04 48.46
N ILE A 146 -16.44 3.92 48.95
CA ILE A 146 -17.63 3.88 49.81
C ILE A 146 -17.09 3.72 51.22
#